data_AF-A0A364LK78-F1
#
_entry.id   AF-A0A364LK78-F1
#
_cell.length_a   1.000
_cell.length_b   1.000
_cell.length_c   1.000
_cell.angle_alpha   90.00
_cell.angle_beta   90.00
_cell.angle_gamma   90.00
#
_symmetry.space_group_name_H-M   'P 1'
#
loop_
_entity.id
_entity.type
_entity.pdbx_description
1 polymer ?
#
loop_
_entity_poly.entity_id
_entity_poly.type
_entity_poly.pdbx_seq_one_letter_code
_entity_poly.pdbx_strand_id
1 'polypeptide(L)'
;MFAFNKVIELFTGPKRPTTIHADAEPISVETIPTDSDFIREGSGTTTVTGKIEYVHVTVRGSSSLRIEGEVGRGCTFYKDGNGTLSFAGTVANDLKLTVFGQGNIVFTREPPQTVINSIENPIGNAQITCAGRILPQLQPGYRRHNLGHPAGQTVAEPFRHTSVALSRLSTERSSPTELSENDFNSGTRKYIDDYKDRELIADRIEKLNLTPEEEPLFKRFEDAISRCYFDDVPVKYRSSYYGKANLLAWYEINKTDPVTRDAVKLDAYESAFHLYGELDDVIIELNKLRTAKKEAISAKQSSPTPQDTNEEQSSVGLSM
;
A
#
# COMPACT_ATOMS: atom_id res chain seq x y z
N MET A 1 21.82 -10.72 42.38
CA MET A 1 21.03 -9.85 41.49
C MET A 1 21.86 -9.52 40.25
N PHE A 2 22.18 -10.54 39.44
CA PHE A 2 22.91 -10.43 38.17
C PHE A 2 22.64 -11.71 37.36
N ALA A 3 21.74 -11.64 36.38
CA ALA A 3 21.62 -12.62 35.30
C ALA A 3 20.57 -12.12 34.28
N PHE A 4 20.95 -11.15 33.44
CA PHE A 4 20.22 -10.82 32.21
C PHE A 4 21.17 -10.48 31.05
N ASN A 5 22.36 -11.09 31.05
CA ASN A 5 23.30 -11.03 29.94
C ASN A 5 23.70 -12.46 29.58
N LYS A 6 22.87 -13.13 28.76
CA LYS A 6 23.17 -14.30 27.92
C LYS A 6 21.86 -14.96 27.52
N VAL A 7 21.25 -14.53 26.42
CA VAL A 7 20.62 -15.37 25.37
C VAL A 7 20.34 -14.42 24.20
N ILE A 8 21.07 -14.62 23.10
CA ILE A 8 20.78 -14.38 21.66
C ILE A 8 22.14 -14.16 20.96
N GLU A 9 22.95 -15.21 20.99
CA GLU A 9 23.95 -15.48 19.97
C GLU A 9 23.57 -16.83 19.36
N LEU A 10 22.89 -16.81 18.22
CA LEU A 10 22.85 -17.89 17.23
C LEU A 10 22.21 -17.31 15.96
N PHE A 11 22.89 -17.54 14.83
CA PHE A 11 22.70 -16.99 13.47
C PHE A 11 23.33 -15.62 13.20
N THR A 12 24.66 -15.60 13.11
CA THR A 12 25.45 -14.44 12.66
C THR A 12 26.13 -14.73 11.32
N GLY A 13 25.56 -14.21 10.23
CA GLY A 13 26.43 -13.47 9.29
C GLY A 13 27.05 -12.28 10.04
N PRO A 14 28.06 -11.58 9.51
CA PRO A 14 28.68 -10.47 10.25
C PRO A 14 27.58 -9.51 10.72
N LYS A 15 27.36 -9.43 12.04
CA LYS A 15 26.40 -8.52 12.65
C LYS A 15 26.89 -7.12 12.31
N ARG A 16 26.23 -6.46 11.37
CA ARG A 16 26.47 -5.04 11.12
C ARG A 16 26.23 -4.30 12.42
N PRO A 17 27.09 -3.33 12.80
CA PRO A 17 26.83 -2.51 13.97
C PRO A 17 25.44 -1.87 13.86
N THR A 18 24.60 -2.01 14.88
CA THR A 18 23.25 -1.43 14.88
C THR A 18 23.18 -0.29 15.89
N THR A 19 22.73 0.87 15.44
CA THR A 19 22.42 2.03 16.29
C THR A 19 20.91 2.23 16.33
N ILE A 20 20.32 2.34 17.52
CA ILE A 20 18.88 2.52 17.70
C ILE A 20 18.63 3.81 18.49
N HIS A 21 17.82 4.70 17.92
CA HIS A 21 17.30 5.89 18.59
C HIS A 21 15.81 5.71 18.84
N ALA A 22 15.42 5.50 20.11
CA ALA A 22 14.03 5.29 20.52
C ALA A 22 13.42 6.51 21.26
N ASP A 23 14.26 7.44 21.69
CA ASP A 23 13.84 8.55 22.57
C ASP A 23 12.87 9.51 21.88
N ALA A 24 12.01 10.15 22.67
CA ALA A 24 11.09 11.18 22.20
C ALA A 24 11.80 12.51 21.90
N GLU A 25 12.97 12.74 22.52
CA GLU A 25 13.74 13.97 22.34
C GLU A 25 14.39 14.05 20.96
N PRO A 26 14.57 15.26 20.41
CA PRO A 26 15.35 15.45 19.19
C PRO A 26 16.82 15.08 19.40
N ILE A 27 17.36 14.26 18.50
CA ILE A 27 18.78 13.86 18.52
C ILE A 27 19.44 14.44 17.26
N SER A 28 20.62 15.04 17.40
CA SER A 28 21.46 15.42 16.27
C SER A 28 22.73 14.57 16.25
N VAL A 29 23.03 13.99 15.08
CA VAL A 29 24.24 13.21 14.86
C VAL A 29 24.97 13.74 13.64
N GLU A 30 26.29 13.79 13.72
CA GLU A 30 27.13 14.22 12.61
C GLU A 30 27.40 13.07 11.65
N THR A 31 27.69 11.87 12.17
CA THR A 31 28.08 10.71 11.36
C THR A 31 27.29 9.47 11.76
N ILE A 32 26.90 8.67 10.77
CA ILE A 32 26.49 7.29 10.96
C ILE A 32 27.61 6.40 10.41
N PRO A 33 28.13 5.43 11.18
CA PRO A 33 29.19 4.54 10.70
C PRO A 33 28.83 3.84 9.39
N THR A 34 29.80 3.66 8.49
CA THR A 34 29.62 2.88 7.27
C THR A 34 29.39 1.40 7.61
N ASP A 35 28.71 0.66 6.72
CA ASP A 35 28.37 -0.76 6.88
C ASP A 35 27.56 -1.05 8.17
N SER A 36 26.71 -0.10 8.58
CA SER A 36 25.90 -0.18 9.79
C SER A 36 24.40 -0.15 9.50
N ASP A 37 23.63 -0.63 10.48
CA ASP A 37 22.19 -0.47 10.53
C ASP A 37 21.85 0.69 11.48
N PHE A 38 21.02 1.61 11.02
CA PHE A 38 20.51 2.72 11.83
C PHE A 38 18.99 2.64 11.90
N ILE A 39 18.45 2.57 13.12
CA ILE A 39 17.02 2.44 13.37
C ILE A 39 16.54 3.65 14.16
N ARG A 40 15.56 4.36 13.62
CA ARG A 40 14.81 5.40 14.32
C ARG A 40 13.40 4.90 14.61
N GLU A 41 13.03 4.84 15.89
CA GLU A 41 11.71 4.36 16.35
C GLU A 41 11.18 5.23 17.51
N GLY A 42 9.93 5.07 17.92
CA GLY A 42 9.30 5.95 18.92
C GLY A 42 8.62 7.17 18.28
N SER A 43 8.75 8.36 18.88
CA SER A 43 8.02 9.57 18.45
C SER A 43 8.89 10.80 18.17
N GLY A 44 10.19 10.75 18.50
CA GLY A 44 11.07 11.91 18.31
C GLY A 44 11.64 12.03 16.89
N THR A 45 12.49 13.03 16.70
CA THR A 45 13.19 13.27 15.44
C THR A 45 14.70 13.03 15.58
N THR A 46 15.34 12.43 14.58
CA THR A 46 16.81 12.46 14.46
C THR A 46 17.22 13.32 13.27
N THR A 47 18.21 14.18 13.45
CA THR A 47 18.82 15.00 12.39
C THR A 47 20.25 14.55 12.14
N VAL A 48 20.54 14.11 10.91
CA VAL A 48 21.88 13.72 10.45
C VAL A 48 22.47 14.86 9.63
N THR A 49 23.55 15.47 10.11
CA THR A 49 24.13 16.67 9.48
C THR A 49 25.28 16.37 8.53
N GLY A 50 26.01 15.27 8.75
CA GLY A 50 27.12 14.86 7.90
C GLY A 50 26.74 13.84 6.83
N LYS A 51 27.77 13.38 6.10
CA LYS A 51 27.62 12.43 5.00
C LYS A 51 27.46 10.99 5.51
N ILE A 52 26.56 10.23 4.88
CA ILE A 52 26.36 8.79 5.15
C ILE A 52 26.60 7.96 3.88
N GLU A 53 27.22 6.78 4.02
CA GLU A 53 27.50 5.84 2.93
C GLU A 53 27.37 4.40 3.44
N TYR A 54 26.85 3.49 2.61
CA TYR A 54 26.70 2.06 2.93
C TYR A 54 25.92 1.79 4.23
N VAL A 55 24.91 2.62 4.51
CA VAL A 55 24.06 2.50 5.71
C VAL A 55 22.69 1.94 5.34
N HIS A 56 22.19 1.03 6.16
CA HIS A 56 20.80 0.60 6.14
C HIS A 56 20.00 1.39 7.17
N VAL A 57 19.09 2.22 6.71
CA VAL A 57 18.30 3.11 7.55
C VAL A 57 16.88 2.60 7.64
N THR A 58 16.34 2.47 8.85
CA THR A 58 14.95 2.10 9.09
C THR A 58 14.29 3.12 9.99
N VAL A 59 13.20 3.74 9.52
CA VAL A 59 12.41 4.71 10.30
C VAL A 59 11.04 4.09 10.55
N ARG A 60 10.65 3.92 11.82
CA ARG A 60 9.42 3.23 12.23
C ARG A 60 8.53 4.08 13.15
N GLY A 61 7.25 3.75 13.21
CA GLY A 61 6.28 4.40 14.11
C GLY A 61 6.06 5.88 13.77
N SER A 62 5.94 6.71 14.81
CA SER A 62 5.74 8.16 14.67
C SER A 62 7.04 8.94 14.55
N SER A 63 8.18 8.24 14.52
CA SER A 63 9.50 8.85 14.52
C SER A 63 9.83 9.48 13.17
N SER A 64 10.63 10.55 13.22
CA SER A 64 11.05 11.27 12.02
C SER A 64 12.56 11.27 11.88
N LEU A 65 13.03 11.28 10.63
CA LEU A 65 14.44 11.38 10.30
C LEU A 65 14.63 12.49 9.28
N ARG A 66 15.56 13.40 9.57
CA ARG A 66 15.97 14.48 8.67
C ARG A 66 17.45 14.32 8.36
N ILE A 67 17.80 14.26 7.09
CA ILE A 67 19.18 14.17 6.63
C ILE A 67 19.53 15.49 5.94
N GLU A 68 20.28 16.33 6.64
CA GLU A 68 20.77 17.61 6.11
C GLU A 68 22.08 17.44 5.33
N GLY A 69 22.87 16.42 5.67
CA GLY A 69 24.08 16.05 4.94
C GLY A 69 23.82 15.25 3.67
N GLU A 70 24.91 14.80 3.03
CA GLU A 70 24.86 14.01 1.80
C GLU A 70 24.50 12.54 2.08
N VAL A 71 23.56 11.99 1.32
CA VAL A 71 23.35 10.55 1.21
C VAL A 71 24.19 10.03 0.06
N GLY A 72 25.32 9.41 0.39
CA GLY A 72 26.23 8.82 -0.58
C GLY A 72 25.82 7.39 -0.98
N ARG A 73 26.77 6.66 -1.55
CA ARG A 73 26.52 5.37 -2.22
C ARG A 73 26.10 4.26 -1.27
N GLY A 74 25.38 3.27 -1.81
CA GLY A 74 25.04 2.03 -1.12
C GLY A 74 24.07 2.18 0.05
N CYS A 75 23.43 3.33 0.20
CA CYS A 75 22.43 3.53 1.24
C CYS A 75 21.07 2.92 0.85
N THR A 76 20.46 2.23 1.82
CA THR A 76 19.12 1.65 1.67
C THR A 76 18.22 2.16 2.79
N PHE A 77 17.05 2.67 2.44
CA PHE A 77 16.09 3.26 3.36
C PHE A 77 14.79 2.47 3.39
N TYR A 78 14.31 2.22 4.60
CA TYR A 78 13.04 1.61 4.89
C TYR A 78 12.20 2.57 5.72
N LYS A 79 11.02 2.96 5.22
CA LYS A 79 10.10 3.83 5.94
C LYS A 79 8.82 3.10 6.31
N ASP A 80 8.55 3.01 7.59
CA ASP A 80 7.38 2.40 8.18
C ASP A 80 6.79 3.34 9.26
N GLY A 81 5.49 3.29 9.51
CA GLY A 81 4.78 4.26 10.35
C GLY A 81 4.58 5.65 9.71
N ASN A 82 4.03 6.61 10.46
CA ASN A 82 3.46 7.88 9.96
C ASN A 82 4.37 9.12 10.12
N GLY A 83 5.56 8.97 10.73
CA GLY A 83 6.51 10.09 10.84
C GLY A 83 7.11 10.51 9.49
N THR A 84 7.95 11.56 9.48
CA THR A 84 8.51 12.15 8.26
C THR A 84 9.94 11.69 8.00
N LEU A 85 10.25 11.30 6.76
CA LEU A 85 11.61 11.09 6.27
C LEU A 85 11.98 12.22 5.32
N SER A 86 12.98 13.04 5.66
CA SER A 86 13.38 14.20 4.86
C SER A 86 14.84 14.13 4.44
N PHE A 87 15.08 14.38 3.15
CA PHE A 87 16.38 14.55 2.53
C PHE A 87 16.56 16.02 2.15
N ALA A 88 17.32 16.73 2.99
CA ALA A 88 17.69 18.13 2.81
C ALA A 88 18.99 18.30 1.99
N GLY A 89 19.89 17.33 2.05
CA GLY A 89 21.14 17.32 1.28
C GLY A 89 21.03 16.64 -0.10
N THR A 90 22.19 16.41 -0.73
CA THR A 90 22.29 15.69 -2.01
C THR A 90 22.14 14.18 -1.80
N VAL A 91 21.57 13.49 -2.79
CA VAL A 91 21.31 12.06 -2.76
C VAL A 91 22.01 11.38 -3.94
N ALA A 92 22.75 10.31 -3.67
CA ALA A 92 23.42 9.49 -4.67
C ALA A 92 22.42 8.76 -5.57
N ASN A 93 22.87 8.41 -6.78
CA ASN A 93 22.04 7.81 -7.82
C ASN A 93 21.58 6.38 -7.53
N ASP A 94 22.21 5.71 -6.57
CA ASP A 94 21.98 4.33 -6.16
C ASP A 94 21.24 4.20 -4.83
N LEU A 95 20.68 5.31 -4.31
CA LEU A 95 19.79 5.26 -3.15
C LEU A 95 18.61 4.33 -3.41
N LYS A 96 18.39 3.36 -2.53
CA LYS A 96 17.18 2.54 -2.50
C LYS A 96 16.25 3.02 -1.40
N LEU A 97 14.97 3.15 -1.71
CA LEU A 97 13.94 3.56 -0.77
C LEU A 97 12.72 2.67 -0.92
N THR A 98 12.38 1.92 0.14
CA THR A 98 11.17 1.11 0.20
C THR A 98 10.24 1.63 1.30
N VAL A 99 8.98 1.85 0.96
CA VAL A 99 7.99 2.53 1.79
C VAL A 99 6.86 1.58 2.15
N PHE A 100 6.74 1.34 3.44
CA PHE A 100 5.80 0.43 4.05
C PHE A 100 4.66 1.15 4.81
N GLY A 101 4.94 2.36 5.31
CA GLY A 101 4.05 3.12 6.19
C GLY A 101 3.30 4.27 5.52
N GLN A 102 2.67 5.10 6.35
CA GLN A 102 2.04 6.36 5.95
C GLN A 102 2.99 7.55 6.18
N GLY A 103 2.50 8.78 6.09
CA GLY A 103 3.29 9.98 6.41
C GLY A 103 3.98 10.59 5.19
N ASN A 104 5.04 11.36 5.43
CA ASN A 104 5.65 12.19 4.40
C ASN A 104 7.10 11.79 4.12
N ILE A 105 7.45 11.76 2.85
CA ILE A 105 8.83 11.64 2.38
C ILE A 105 9.15 12.89 1.59
N VAL A 106 10.16 13.64 2.00
CA VAL A 106 10.44 14.97 1.45
C VAL A 106 11.87 15.04 0.97
N PHE A 107 12.06 15.06 -0.34
CA PHE A 107 13.31 15.50 -0.96
C PHE A 107 13.21 17.01 -1.21
N THR A 108 14.00 17.80 -0.49
CA THR A 108 13.99 19.26 -0.65
C THR A 108 14.56 19.72 -1.99
N ARG A 109 15.49 18.93 -2.55
CA ARG A 109 16.08 19.06 -3.87
C ARG A 109 15.59 17.92 -4.75
N GLU A 110 15.66 18.09 -6.06
CA GLU A 110 15.30 17.03 -7.00
C GLU A 110 16.35 15.90 -6.94
N PRO A 111 16.00 14.67 -6.53
CA PRO A 111 16.93 13.56 -6.53
C PRO A 111 17.15 13.05 -7.97
N PRO A 112 18.20 12.24 -8.22
CA PRO A 112 18.41 11.63 -9.52
C PRO A 112 17.19 10.80 -9.97
N GLN A 113 16.88 10.81 -11.27
CA GLN A 113 15.72 10.07 -11.81
C GLN A 113 15.79 8.56 -11.52
N THR A 114 17.01 8.00 -11.43
CA THR A 114 17.22 6.60 -11.03
C THR A 114 16.65 6.30 -9.65
N VAL A 115 16.81 7.22 -8.70
CA VAL A 115 16.28 7.12 -7.35
C VAL A 115 14.76 7.19 -7.38
N ILE A 116 14.18 8.14 -8.12
CA ILE A 116 12.72 8.27 -8.28
C ILE A 116 12.11 6.98 -8.82
N ASN A 117 12.74 6.39 -9.85
CA ASN A 117 12.30 5.16 -10.48
C ASN A 117 12.50 3.91 -9.60
N SER A 118 13.42 3.96 -8.64
CA SER A 118 13.68 2.86 -7.70
C SER A 118 12.95 2.99 -6.37
N ILE A 119 12.10 4.01 -6.20
CA ILE A 119 11.25 4.09 -5.02
C ILE A 119 10.22 2.97 -5.11
N GLU A 120 10.29 2.05 -4.16
CA GLU A 120 9.31 1.01 -3.98
C GLU A 120 8.31 1.49 -2.94
N ASN A 121 7.04 1.56 -3.29
CA ASN A 121 5.97 1.84 -2.34
C ASN A 121 4.95 0.70 -2.38
N PRO A 122 5.36 -0.52 -2.00
CA PRO A 122 4.54 -1.71 -2.19
C PRO A 122 3.21 -1.64 -1.44
N ILE A 123 3.15 -0.89 -0.34
CA ILE A 123 2.00 -0.92 0.59
C ILE A 123 1.67 0.44 1.24
N GLY A 124 2.50 1.47 1.05
CA GLY A 124 2.41 2.71 1.81
C GLY A 124 1.50 3.77 1.16
N ASN A 125 0.74 4.50 1.98
CA ASN A 125 0.01 5.70 1.54
C ASN A 125 0.85 6.98 1.76
N ALA A 126 2.17 6.85 1.81
CA ALA A 126 3.04 7.99 2.07
C ALA A 126 2.99 8.99 0.91
N GLN A 127 2.97 10.27 1.26
CA GLN A 127 3.10 11.35 0.29
C GLN A 127 4.58 11.61 0.04
N ILE A 128 5.02 11.43 -1.20
CA ILE A 128 6.39 11.70 -1.61
C ILE A 128 6.44 13.05 -2.31
N THR A 129 7.25 13.96 -1.81
CA THR A 129 7.44 15.31 -2.35
C THR A 129 8.90 15.48 -2.76
N CYS A 130 9.14 15.86 -4.02
CA CYS A 130 10.46 16.16 -4.57
C CYS A 130 10.50 17.61 -5.05
N ALA A 131 11.43 18.41 -4.50
CA ALA A 131 11.59 19.82 -4.84
C ALA A 131 10.27 20.62 -4.81
N GLY A 132 9.43 20.36 -3.80
CA GLY A 132 8.12 21.00 -3.63
C GLY A 132 7.01 20.46 -4.52
N ARG A 133 7.28 19.47 -5.37
CA ARG A 133 6.28 18.77 -6.20
C ARG A 133 5.94 17.43 -5.58
N ILE A 134 4.65 17.18 -5.38
CA ILE A 134 4.18 15.85 -4.97
C ILE A 134 4.39 14.91 -6.16
N LEU A 135 5.18 13.85 -5.96
CA LEU A 135 5.25 12.78 -6.94
C LEU A 135 3.88 12.11 -7.03
N PRO A 136 3.37 11.84 -8.24
CA PRO A 136 2.19 11.01 -8.37
C PRO A 136 2.48 9.71 -7.63
N GLN A 137 1.58 9.30 -6.73
CA GLN A 137 1.77 8.06 -5.97
C GLN A 137 2.13 6.97 -6.97
N LEU A 138 3.30 6.36 -6.77
CA LEU A 138 3.64 5.07 -7.38
C LEU A 138 2.69 4.07 -6.73
N GLN A 139 1.45 4.06 -7.21
CA GLN A 139 0.52 3.01 -6.89
C GLN A 139 1.08 1.76 -7.57
N PRO A 140 1.30 0.64 -6.87
CA PRO A 140 1.11 -0.65 -7.53
C PRO A 140 -0.30 -0.55 -8.13
N GLY A 141 -0.39 -0.59 -9.46
CA GLY A 141 -1.45 0.06 -10.23
C GLY A 141 -2.85 -0.09 -9.63
N TYR A 142 -3.30 0.91 -8.88
CA TYR A 142 -4.70 1.05 -8.54
C TYR A 142 -5.34 1.80 -9.71
N ARG A 143 -5.89 1.03 -10.65
CA ARG A 143 -6.76 1.58 -11.71
C ARG A 143 -8.03 2.12 -11.07
N ARG A 144 -7.99 3.37 -10.57
CA ARG A 144 -9.21 4.19 -10.50
C ARG A 144 -9.61 4.55 -11.93
N HIS A 145 -10.29 3.64 -12.62
CA HIS A 145 -11.13 4.04 -13.73
C HIS A 145 -12.40 4.63 -13.13
N ASN A 146 -12.34 5.92 -12.78
CA ASN A 146 -13.58 6.68 -12.67
C ASN A 146 -14.27 6.58 -14.05
N LEU A 147 -15.44 5.96 -14.07
CA LEU A 147 -16.36 6.01 -15.19
C LEU A 147 -16.73 7.46 -15.49
N GLY A 148 -16.38 7.93 -16.68
CA GLY A 148 -16.92 9.13 -17.30
C GLY A 148 -16.92 8.95 -18.81
N HIS A 149 -18.07 8.60 -19.38
CA HIS A 149 -18.29 8.58 -20.83
C HIS A 149 -18.01 9.95 -21.47
N PRO A 150 -17.59 10.01 -22.75
CA PRO A 150 -17.22 11.24 -23.42
C PRO A 150 -18.48 11.98 -23.91
N ALA A 151 -18.59 13.25 -23.59
CA ALA A 151 -19.56 14.14 -24.23
C ALA A 151 -18.85 15.39 -24.74
N GLY A 152 -18.78 15.51 -26.07
CA GLY A 152 -18.82 16.80 -26.78
C GLY A 152 -17.49 17.52 -27.04
N GLN A 153 -17.03 17.42 -28.30
CA GLN A 153 -16.25 18.36 -29.13
C GLN A 153 -15.91 19.75 -28.51
N THR A 154 -14.69 20.29 -28.66
CA THR A 154 -14.27 20.96 -29.92
C THR A 154 -12.78 21.40 -29.92
N VAL A 155 -12.14 21.16 -31.08
CA VAL A 155 -11.07 21.94 -31.77
C VAL A 155 -9.59 21.81 -31.35
N ALA A 156 -8.86 21.01 -32.15
CA ALA A 156 -7.60 21.26 -32.92
C ALA A 156 -6.42 22.01 -32.24
N GLU A 157 -5.12 21.67 -32.36
CA GLU A 157 -4.31 20.73 -33.17
C GLU A 157 -2.84 20.76 -32.60
N PRO A 158 -1.79 20.19 -33.25
CA PRO A 158 -1.21 18.86 -33.02
C PRO A 158 0.16 18.86 -32.32
N PHE A 159 0.47 17.84 -31.51
CA PHE A 159 1.86 17.42 -31.29
C PHE A 159 2.08 16.03 -31.86
N ARG A 160 3.04 15.98 -32.79
CA ARG A 160 3.43 14.83 -33.59
C ARG A 160 3.98 13.68 -32.72
N HIS A 161 3.49 12.49 -33.05
CA HIS A 161 4.08 11.17 -32.91
C HIS A 161 5.56 11.08 -32.48
N THR A 162 5.80 10.46 -31.33
CA THR A 162 6.94 9.54 -31.09
C THR A 162 6.52 8.40 -30.15
N SER A 163 5.55 7.59 -30.57
CA SER A 163 5.02 6.46 -29.77
C SER A 163 5.49 5.08 -30.24
N VAL A 164 6.66 4.97 -30.88
CA VAL A 164 7.13 3.68 -31.45
C VAL A 164 8.48 3.21 -30.87
N ALA A 165 9.14 4.00 -30.01
CA ALA A 165 10.44 3.61 -29.43
C ALA A 165 10.36 2.94 -28.04
N LEU A 166 9.21 2.94 -27.36
CA LEU A 166 9.10 2.43 -25.97
C LEU A 166 8.57 1.00 -25.84
N SER A 167 8.10 0.36 -26.92
CA SER A 167 7.59 -1.02 -26.86
C SER A 167 8.65 -2.11 -27.03
N ARG A 168 9.95 -1.76 -27.07
CA ARG A 168 11.05 -2.72 -27.28
C ARG A 168 12.10 -2.80 -26.16
N LEU A 169 11.88 -2.13 -25.02
CA LEU A 169 12.70 -2.29 -23.82
C LEU A 169 11.99 -3.04 -22.68
N SER A 170 10.82 -3.61 -22.95
CA SER A 170 10.05 -4.44 -22.00
C SER A 170 10.37 -5.95 -22.13
N THR A 171 11.58 -6.29 -22.57
CA THR A 171 12.00 -7.69 -22.69
C THR A 171 13.26 -7.90 -21.89
N GLU A 172 13.11 -7.78 -20.57
CA GLU A 172 13.83 -8.53 -19.55
C GLU A 172 13.19 -8.13 -18.22
N ARG A 173 12.00 -8.67 -17.99
CA ARG A 173 11.46 -8.77 -16.63
C ARG A 173 12.39 -9.75 -15.94
N SER A 174 13.44 -9.25 -15.29
CA SER A 174 14.24 -10.04 -14.37
C SER A 174 13.27 -10.75 -13.43
N SER A 175 13.35 -12.07 -13.44
CA SER A 175 12.57 -12.96 -12.59
C SER A 175 12.51 -12.38 -11.19
N PRO A 176 11.34 -12.35 -10.52
CA PRO A 176 11.34 -12.05 -9.10
C PRO A 176 12.30 -13.04 -8.44
N THR A 177 13.27 -12.51 -7.72
CA THR A 177 14.16 -13.27 -6.84
C THR A 177 13.32 -14.32 -6.12
N GLU A 178 13.69 -15.60 -6.19
CA GLU A 178 13.01 -16.66 -5.43
C GLU A 178 13.24 -16.42 -3.94
N LEU A 179 12.36 -15.61 -3.33
CA LEU A 179 12.37 -15.24 -1.92
C LEU A 179 11.79 -16.39 -1.11
N SER A 180 12.66 -17.19 -0.48
CA SER A 180 12.45 -18.12 0.64
C SER A 180 11.02 -18.68 0.90
N GLU A 181 10.30 -19.12 -0.13
CA GLU A 181 8.98 -19.77 0.03
C GLU A 181 9.08 -21.06 0.87
N ASN A 182 10.30 -21.55 1.06
CA ASN A 182 10.67 -22.70 1.87
C ASN A 182 10.40 -22.54 3.38
N ASP A 183 10.22 -21.32 3.88
CA ASP A 183 10.03 -21.06 5.32
C ASP A 183 8.58 -21.27 5.80
N PHE A 184 7.61 -21.38 4.88
CA PHE A 184 6.24 -21.73 5.24
C PHE A 184 6.11 -23.22 5.58
N ASN A 185 5.13 -23.58 6.43
CA ASN A 185 4.82 -24.98 6.67
C ASN A 185 4.35 -25.67 5.37
N SER A 186 4.48 -27.00 5.32
CA SER A 186 4.20 -27.78 4.11
C SER A 186 2.75 -27.65 3.61
N GLY A 187 1.79 -27.49 4.51
CA GLY A 187 0.37 -27.30 4.16
C GLY A 187 0.14 -25.96 3.48
N THR A 188 0.66 -24.89 4.06
CA THR A 188 0.57 -23.52 3.52
C THR A 188 1.31 -23.41 2.18
N ARG A 189 2.48 -24.06 2.03
CA ARG A 189 3.18 -24.13 0.74
C ARG A 189 2.35 -24.78 -0.35
N LYS A 190 1.80 -25.96 -0.09
CA LYS A 190 0.94 -26.64 -1.06
C LYS A 190 -0.25 -25.77 -1.47
N TYR A 191 -0.87 -25.10 -0.50
CA TYR A 191 -1.95 -24.15 -0.77
C TYR A 191 -1.49 -22.98 -1.66
N ILE A 192 -0.32 -22.37 -1.38
CA ILE A 192 0.25 -21.30 -2.21
C ILE A 192 0.48 -21.79 -3.64
N ASP A 193 1.05 -22.99 -3.79
CA ASP A 193 1.33 -23.60 -5.09
C ASP A 193 0.04 -23.85 -5.89
N ASP A 194 -1.01 -24.36 -5.23
CA ASP A 194 -2.31 -24.67 -5.83
C ASP A 194 -3.08 -23.40 -6.29
N TYR A 195 -2.69 -22.23 -5.77
CA TYR A 195 -3.40 -20.95 -5.95
C TYR A 195 -2.61 -19.87 -6.70
N LYS A 196 -1.33 -20.09 -7.01
CA LYS A 196 -0.47 -19.12 -7.69
C LYS A 196 -0.98 -18.70 -9.08
N ASP A 197 -1.68 -19.59 -9.77
CA ASP A 197 -2.17 -19.40 -11.15
C ASP A 197 -3.69 -19.16 -11.21
N ARG A 198 -4.35 -19.04 -10.05
CA ARG A 198 -5.80 -18.79 -9.99
C ARG A 198 -6.11 -17.31 -10.10
N GLU A 199 -7.34 -17.03 -10.51
CA GLU A 199 -7.89 -15.69 -10.47
C GLU A 199 -7.85 -15.12 -9.04
N LEU A 200 -7.33 -13.91 -8.91
CA LEU A 200 -7.09 -13.28 -7.62
C LEU A 200 -8.38 -12.73 -7.01
N ILE A 201 -8.40 -12.59 -5.68
CA ILE A 201 -9.54 -11.97 -4.98
C ILE A 201 -9.72 -10.53 -5.44
N ALA A 202 -8.63 -9.77 -5.59
CA ALA A 202 -8.65 -8.43 -6.15
C ALA A 202 -9.30 -8.38 -7.55
N ASP A 203 -8.89 -9.26 -8.47
CA ASP A 203 -9.43 -9.31 -9.83
C ASP A 203 -10.93 -9.58 -9.84
N ARG A 204 -11.37 -10.52 -8.99
CA ARG A 204 -12.78 -10.89 -8.88
C ARG A 204 -13.62 -9.73 -8.36
N ILE A 205 -13.13 -9.02 -7.35
CA ILE A 205 -13.84 -7.88 -6.77
C ILE A 205 -13.87 -6.71 -7.75
N GLU A 206 -12.77 -6.44 -8.46
CA GLU A 206 -12.70 -5.38 -9.48
C GLU A 206 -13.78 -5.56 -10.55
N LYS A 207 -13.98 -6.80 -11.03
CA LYS A 207 -15.01 -7.13 -12.03
C LYS A 207 -16.44 -6.82 -11.58
N LEU A 208 -16.70 -6.75 -10.27
CA LEU A 208 -18.03 -6.45 -9.73
C LEU A 208 -18.43 -4.98 -9.88
N ASN A 209 -17.44 -4.10 -10.14
CA ASN A 209 -17.62 -2.64 -10.24
C ASN A 209 -18.46 -2.12 -9.06
N LEU A 210 -17.92 -2.26 -7.86
CA LEU A 210 -18.63 -1.91 -6.62
C LEU A 210 -18.91 -0.41 -6.54
N THR A 211 -20.06 -0.07 -5.99
CA THR A 211 -20.35 1.29 -5.55
C THR A 211 -19.81 1.52 -4.12
N PRO A 212 -19.62 2.78 -3.67
CA PRO A 212 -19.15 3.06 -2.30
C PRO A 212 -20.05 2.49 -1.19
N GLU A 213 -21.33 2.25 -1.48
CA GLU A 213 -22.28 1.61 -0.53
C GLU A 213 -22.05 0.10 -0.43
N GLU A 214 -21.47 -0.52 -1.45
CA GLU A 214 -21.26 -1.97 -1.56
C GLU A 214 -19.85 -2.40 -1.12
N GLU A 215 -18.85 -1.52 -1.25
CA GLU A 215 -17.46 -1.75 -0.82
C GLU A 215 -17.32 -2.30 0.61
N PRO A 216 -18.09 -1.84 1.63
CA PRO A 216 -17.96 -2.35 3.00
C PRO A 216 -18.21 -3.86 3.14
N LEU A 217 -18.96 -4.48 2.22
CA LEU A 217 -19.21 -5.93 2.23
C LEU A 217 -17.92 -6.74 2.04
N PHE A 218 -16.92 -6.14 1.40
CA PHE A 218 -15.68 -6.81 0.99
C PHE A 218 -14.48 -6.46 1.87
N LYS A 219 -14.65 -5.64 2.91
CA LYS A 219 -13.57 -5.17 3.77
C LYS A 219 -12.69 -6.28 4.38
N ARG A 220 -13.26 -7.46 4.64
CA ARG A 220 -12.51 -8.62 5.16
C ARG A 220 -11.49 -9.20 4.17
N PHE A 221 -11.63 -8.88 2.89
CA PHE A 221 -10.74 -9.31 1.82
C PHE A 221 -9.61 -8.31 1.57
N GLU A 222 -9.53 -7.25 2.39
CA GLU A 222 -8.41 -6.33 2.38
C GLU A 222 -7.23 -6.93 3.14
N ASP A 223 -6.04 -6.84 2.55
CA ASP A 223 -4.83 -7.20 3.24
C ASP A 223 -4.51 -6.16 4.34
N ALA A 224 -4.04 -6.64 5.49
CA ALA A 224 -3.83 -5.79 6.66
C ALA A 224 -2.73 -4.73 6.48
N ILE A 225 -1.90 -4.89 5.46
CA ILE A 225 -0.68 -4.16 5.19
C ILE A 225 -0.96 -3.01 4.20
N SER A 226 -1.36 -3.33 2.97
CA SER A 226 -1.69 -2.37 1.90
C SER A 226 -3.09 -1.78 2.03
N ARG A 227 -4.00 -2.44 2.77
CA ARG A 227 -5.44 -2.12 2.82
C ARG A 227 -6.14 -2.20 1.47
N CYS A 228 -5.56 -2.92 0.51
CA CYS A 228 -6.16 -3.26 -0.77
C CYS A 228 -6.69 -4.70 -0.72
N TYR A 229 -7.60 -5.04 -1.63
CA TYR A 229 -8.02 -6.43 -1.79
C TYR A 229 -6.81 -7.31 -2.14
N PHE A 230 -6.78 -8.54 -1.62
CA PHE A 230 -5.66 -9.47 -1.85
C PHE A 230 -5.35 -9.62 -3.34
N ASP A 231 -4.20 -9.09 -3.74
CA ASP A 231 -3.63 -9.13 -5.09
C ASP A 231 -2.72 -10.36 -5.29
N ASP A 232 -2.75 -11.28 -4.34
CA ASP A 232 -2.07 -12.57 -4.37
C ASP A 232 -2.78 -13.63 -3.49
N VAL A 233 -2.06 -14.70 -3.16
CA VAL A 233 -2.57 -15.77 -2.30
C VAL A 233 -2.65 -15.29 -0.84
N PRO A 234 -3.86 -15.17 -0.25
CA PRO A 234 -3.98 -14.73 1.13
C PRO A 234 -3.50 -15.82 2.09
N VAL A 235 -2.78 -15.42 3.12
CA VAL A 235 -2.35 -16.26 4.24
C VAL A 235 -2.85 -15.67 5.55
N LYS A 236 -3.07 -16.53 6.53
CA LYS A 236 -3.61 -16.17 7.83
C LYS A 236 -2.55 -16.33 8.89
N TYR A 237 -2.49 -15.37 9.81
CA TYR A 237 -1.77 -15.55 11.07
C TYR A 237 -2.60 -14.98 12.21
N ARG A 238 -2.81 -15.82 13.23
CA ARG A 238 -3.73 -15.53 14.34
C ARG A 238 -5.11 -15.11 13.81
N SER A 239 -5.50 -13.87 14.01
CA SER A 239 -6.79 -13.29 13.59
C SER A 239 -6.73 -12.45 12.32
N SER A 240 -5.54 -12.29 11.73
CA SER A 240 -5.29 -11.35 10.63
C SER A 240 -4.95 -12.08 9.34
N TYR A 241 -5.30 -11.45 8.23
CA TYR A 241 -5.06 -11.94 6.88
C TYR A 241 -4.09 -11.01 6.15
N TYR A 242 -3.23 -11.61 5.33
CA TYR A 242 -2.12 -10.94 4.67
C TYR A 242 -2.01 -11.44 3.24
N GLY A 243 -1.65 -10.55 2.32
CA GLY A 243 -1.14 -10.96 1.01
C GLY A 243 0.26 -11.56 1.17
N LYS A 244 0.53 -12.70 0.53
CA LYS A 244 1.79 -13.46 0.63
C LYS A 244 3.02 -12.59 0.35
N ALA A 245 3.06 -11.89 -0.77
CA ALA A 245 4.14 -11.05 -1.25
C ALA A 245 4.41 -9.89 -0.28
N ASN A 246 3.35 -9.21 0.16
CA ASN A 246 3.45 -8.11 1.12
C ASN A 246 3.99 -8.61 2.48
N LEU A 247 3.55 -9.78 2.92
CA LEU A 247 4.07 -10.42 4.12
C LEU A 247 5.54 -10.82 3.98
N LEU A 248 5.94 -11.44 2.88
CA LEU A 248 7.33 -11.87 2.66
C LEU A 248 8.28 -10.67 2.61
N ALA A 249 7.93 -9.62 1.87
CA ALA A 249 8.69 -8.37 1.84
C ALA A 249 8.83 -7.76 3.24
N TRP A 250 7.77 -7.80 4.05
CA TRP A 250 7.83 -7.36 5.44
C TRP A 250 8.73 -8.23 6.32
N TYR A 251 8.61 -9.55 6.19
CA TYR A 251 9.29 -10.54 7.00
C TYR A 251 10.81 -10.46 6.85
N GLU A 252 11.30 -10.26 5.63
CA GLU A 252 12.73 -10.16 5.34
C GLU A 252 13.42 -9.02 6.08
N ILE A 253 12.70 -7.92 6.28
CA ILE A 253 13.23 -6.70 6.89
C ILE A 253 13.13 -6.78 8.42
N ASN A 254 11.95 -7.14 8.92
CA ASN A 254 11.62 -6.94 10.33
C ASN A 254 11.62 -8.25 11.13
N LYS A 255 11.42 -9.40 10.47
CA LYS A 255 11.20 -10.71 11.11
C LYS A 255 10.08 -10.70 12.18
N THR A 256 9.11 -9.81 12.01
CA THR A 256 7.99 -9.57 12.94
C THR A 256 6.65 -9.52 12.22
N ASP A 257 5.56 -9.61 12.98
CA ASP A 257 4.20 -9.53 12.46
C ASP A 257 3.91 -8.09 12.03
N PRO A 258 3.32 -7.84 10.86
CA PRO A 258 3.03 -6.47 10.41
C PRO A 258 2.06 -5.70 11.33
N VAL A 259 1.15 -6.41 12.01
CA VAL A 259 0.11 -5.81 12.87
C VAL A 259 0.59 -5.70 14.31
N THR A 260 1.00 -6.81 14.93
CA THR A 260 1.36 -6.86 16.35
C THR A 260 2.82 -6.49 16.61
N ARG A 261 3.68 -6.55 15.60
CA ARG A 261 5.13 -6.32 15.69
C ARG A 261 5.87 -7.34 16.56
N ASP A 262 5.21 -8.42 16.95
CA ASP A 262 5.84 -9.53 17.66
C ASP A 262 6.78 -10.31 16.73
N ALA A 263 7.82 -10.94 17.27
CA ALA A 263 8.64 -11.88 16.52
C ALA A 263 7.77 -13.04 16.01
N VAL A 264 7.93 -13.39 14.73
CA VAL A 264 7.16 -14.47 14.10
C VAL A 264 8.05 -15.34 13.24
N LYS A 265 7.53 -16.50 12.89
CA LYS A 265 8.09 -17.40 11.90
C LYS A 265 7.03 -17.65 10.83
N LEU A 266 7.47 -17.74 9.57
CA LEU A 266 6.58 -17.99 8.43
C LEU A 266 5.88 -19.36 8.54
N ASP A 267 6.48 -20.33 9.24
CA ASP A 267 5.88 -21.65 9.48
C ASP A 267 4.56 -21.60 10.29
N ALA A 268 4.35 -20.55 11.07
CA ALA A 268 3.15 -20.34 11.86
C ALA A 268 1.98 -19.75 11.05
N TYR A 269 2.20 -19.37 9.79
CA TYR A 269 1.14 -18.88 8.91
C TYR A 269 0.36 -20.05 8.31
N GLU A 270 -0.95 -19.91 8.30
CA GLU A 270 -1.92 -20.90 7.85
C GLU A 270 -2.53 -20.49 6.50
N SER A 271 -3.07 -21.47 5.77
CA SER A 271 -3.84 -21.19 4.55
C SER A 271 -5.08 -20.36 4.85
N ALA A 272 -5.37 -19.35 4.03
CA ALA A 272 -6.64 -18.61 4.08
C ALA A 272 -7.61 -19.02 2.96
N PHE A 273 -7.54 -20.28 2.53
CA PHE A 273 -8.35 -20.85 1.43
C PHE A 273 -9.85 -20.53 1.56
N HIS A 274 -10.39 -20.55 2.79
CA HIS A 274 -11.81 -20.31 3.03
C HIS A 274 -12.28 -18.93 2.56
N LEU A 275 -11.38 -17.94 2.45
CA LEU A 275 -11.71 -16.62 1.92
C LEU A 275 -12.20 -16.65 0.48
N TYR A 276 -11.74 -17.61 -0.34
CA TYR A 276 -12.26 -17.75 -1.71
C TYR A 276 -13.72 -18.21 -1.73
N GLY A 277 -14.11 -19.09 -0.80
CA GLY A 277 -15.51 -19.50 -0.64
C GLY A 277 -16.37 -18.39 -0.04
N GLU A 278 -15.87 -17.70 0.98
CA GLU A 278 -16.58 -16.55 1.55
C GLU A 278 -16.77 -15.42 0.52
N LEU A 279 -15.83 -15.25 -0.40
CA LEU A 279 -15.96 -14.28 -1.49
C LEU A 279 -17.16 -14.62 -2.38
N ASP A 280 -17.37 -15.91 -2.70
CA ASP A 280 -18.53 -16.36 -3.48
C ASP A 280 -19.84 -16.03 -2.75
N ASP A 281 -19.89 -16.29 -1.44
CA ASP A 281 -21.07 -15.99 -0.61
C ASP A 281 -21.40 -14.49 -0.61
N VAL A 282 -20.38 -13.63 -0.44
CA VAL A 282 -20.57 -12.18 -0.47
C VAL A 282 -21.03 -11.69 -1.85
N ILE A 283 -20.51 -12.28 -2.93
CA ILE A 283 -20.97 -11.96 -4.29
C ILE A 283 -22.44 -12.33 -4.48
N ILE A 284 -22.90 -13.45 -3.91
CA ILE A 284 -24.32 -13.83 -3.93
C ILE A 284 -25.16 -12.80 -3.18
N GLU A 285 -24.72 -12.35 -2.00
CA GLU A 285 -25.40 -11.31 -1.22
C GLU A 285 -25.47 -9.96 -1.96
N LEU A 286 -24.36 -9.54 -2.57
CA LEU A 286 -24.31 -8.34 -3.41
C LEU A 286 -25.34 -8.40 -4.53
N ASN A 287 -25.45 -9.55 -5.22
CA ASN A 287 -26.43 -9.72 -6.29
C ASN A 287 -27.88 -9.67 -5.79
N LYS A 288 -28.15 -10.21 -4.60
CA LYS A 288 -29.47 -10.08 -3.95
C LYS A 288 -29.79 -8.61 -3.64
N LEU A 289 -28.84 -7.86 -3.07
CA LEU A 289 -29.00 -6.43 -2.78
C LEU A 289 -29.26 -5.62 -4.05
N ARG A 290 -28.47 -5.85 -5.11
CA ARG A 290 -28.65 -5.18 -6.41
C ARG A 290 -30.02 -5.47 -7.02
N THR A 291 -30.52 -6.70 -6.88
CA THR A 291 -31.84 -7.09 -7.39
C THR A 291 -32.97 -6.41 -6.60
N ALA A 292 -32.91 -6.45 -5.26
CA ALA A 292 -33.87 -5.78 -4.40
C ALA A 292 -33.93 -4.25 -4.64
N LYS A 293 -32.77 -3.61 -4.87
CA LYS A 293 -32.70 -2.17 -5.19
C LYS A 293 -33.39 -1.87 -6.52
N LYS A 294 -33.22 -2.71 -7.55
CA LYS A 294 -33.91 -2.57 -8.83
C LYS A 294 -35.43 -2.72 -8.70
N GLU A 295 -35.88 -3.73 -7.95
CA GLU A 295 -37.31 -3.95 -7.70
C GLU A 295 -37.95 -2.78 -6.93
N ALA A 296 -37.28 -2.26 -5.91
CA ALA A 296 -37.75 -1.11 -5.14
C ALA A 296 -37.86 0.18 -5.99
N ILE A 297 -36.96 0.37 -6.96
CA ILE A 297 -37.02 1.48 -7.91
C ILE A 297 -38.18 1.29 -8.88
N SER A 298 -38.36 0.08 -9.42
CA SER A 298 -39.46 -0.24 -10.33
C SER A 298 -40.83 -0.08 -9.65
N ALA A 299 -40.96 -0.48 -8.38
CA ALA A 299 -42.19 -0.32 -7.60
C ALA A 299 -42.55 1.15 -7.34
N LYS A 300 -41.55 2.02 -7.10
CA LYS A 300 -41.76 3.47 -6.92
C LYS A 300 -42.20 4.17 -8.20
N GLN A 301 -41.74 3.70 -9.37
CA GLN A 301 -42.15 4.24 -10.67
C GLN A 301 -43.55 3.79 -11.12
N SER A 302 -44.08 2.68 -10.60
CA SER A 302 -45.44 2.19 -10.89
C SER A 302 -46.55 2.77 -9.98
N SER A 303 -46.21 3.69 -9.07
CA SER A 303 -47.21 4.39 -8.25
C SER A 303 -47.96 5.42 -9.12
N PRO A 304 -49.29 5.33 -9.32
CA PRO A 304 -50.01 6.32 -10.09
C PRO A 304 -50.03 7.67 -9.35
N THR A 305 -49.79 8.75 -10.11
CA THR A 305 -49.98 10.14 -9.65
C THR A 305 -51.42 10.31 -9.13
N PRO A 306 -51.64 10.92 -7.95
CA PRO A 306 -53.00 11.26 -7.54
C PRO A 306 -53.57 12.24 -8.57
N GLN A 307 -54.71 11.90 -9.17
CA GLN A 307 -55.48 12.85 -9.97
C GLN A 307 -55.95 13.97 -9.03
N ASP A 308 -55.47 15.19 -9.27
CA ASP A 308 -56.11 16.42 -8.80
C ASP A 308 -57.49 16.50 -9.44
N THR A 309 -58.53 16.17 -8.68
CA THR A 309 -59.91 16.55 -9.00
C THR A 309 -60.12 18.01 -8.59
N ASN A 310 -59.77 18.94 -9.48
CA ASN A 310 -60.35 20.28 -9.47
C ASN A 310 -61.73 20.20 -10.15
N GLU A 311 -62.80 20.10 -9.37
CA GLU A 311 -64.12 20.47 -9.84
C GLU A 311 -64.29 21.99 -9.71
N GLU A 312 -64.12 22.69 -10.84
CA GLU A 312 -64.70 24.01 -11.07
C GLU A 312 -66.23 23.92 -11.00
N GLN A 313 -66.83 24.47 -9.95
CA GLN A 313 -68.22 24.94 -10.01
C GLN A 313 -68.21 26.45 -10.31
N SER A 314 -68.24 26.77 -11.60
CA SER A 314 -68.66 28.08 -12.11
C SER A 314 -70.12 27.95 -12.55
N SER A 315 -71.05 28.51 -11.78
CA SER A 315 -72.38 28.85 -12.27
C SER A 315 -72.59 30.36 -12.13
N VAL A 316 -72.58 31.03 -13.29
CA VAL A 316 -72.91 32.46 -13.43
C VAL A 316 -74.28 32.55 -14.11
N GLY A 317 -75.18 33.37 -13.56
CA GLY A 317 -76.39 33.86 -14.25
C GLY A 317 -77.57 34.10 -13.28
N LEU A 318 -77.65 35.25 -12.60
CA LEU A 318 -78.35 36.49 -13.00
C LEU A 318 -79.90 36.47 -12.93
N SER A 319 -80.41 37.32 -12.01
CA SER A 319 -81.61 38.18 -12.07
C SER A 319 -83.02 37.57 -12.07
N MET A 320 -83.77 37.77 -10.97
CA MET A 320 -84.55 38.99 -10.65
C MET A 320 -84.67 39.15 -9.14
#